data_AF-A0AAV0WWU1-F1
#
_entry.id   AF-A0AAV0WWU1-F1
#
_cell.length_a   1.000
_cell.length_b   1.000
_cell.length_c   1.000
_cell.angle_alpha   90.00
_cell.angle_beta   90.00
_cell.angle_gamma   90.00
#
_symmetry.space_group_name_H-M   'P 1'
#
loop_
_entity.id
_entity.type
_entity.pdbx_description
1 polymer ?
#
loop_
_entity_poly.entity_id
_entity_poly.type
_entity_poly.pdbx_seq_one_letter_code
_entity_poly.pdbx_strand_id
1 'polypeptide(L)'
;MSNGKCFLYRIIEENNLQCTFPNVEVVLRIYLVVMVSNCSGERSFSKMKLIKNRLRTSMTQSRLSGLALLSIESDLLRSLDFSQVVEKFAATKSRKVII
;
A
#
# COMPACT_ATOMS: atom_id res chain seq x y z
N MET A 1 7.68 8.32 -19.65
CA MET A 1 8.53 9.41 -19.13
C MET A 1 9.07 9.08 -17.72
N SER A 2 9.78 7.96 -17.54
CA SER A 2 10.35 7.56 -16.23
C SER A 2 11.83 7.13 -16.28
N ASN A 3 12.42 7.06 -17.48
CA ASN A 3 13.67 6.32 -17.67
C ASN A 3 14.94 7.09 -17.27
N GLY A 4 14.87 8.41 -17.04
CA GLY A 4 16.04 9.24 -16.74
C GLY A 4 16.54 9.19 -15.28
N LYS A 5 15.67 8.86 -14.32
CA LYS A 5 16.03 8.96 -12.88
C LYS A 5 16.81 7.75 -12.39
N CYS A 6 16.49 6.56 -12.89
CA CYS A 6 17.26 5.34 -12.63
C CYS A 6 18.53 5.24 -13.50
N PHE A 7 18.68 6.10 -14.51
CA PHE A 7 19.81 6.08 -15.42
C PHE A 7 21.13 6.44 -14.72
N LEU A 8 21.12 7.47 -13.86
CA LEU A 8 22.31 7.87 -13.11
C LEU A 8 22.77 6.80 -12.11
N TYR A 9 21.82 6.19 -11.39
CA TYR A 9 22.13 5.09 -10.48
C TYR A 9 22.68 3.88 -11.24
N ARG A 10 22.10 3.55 -12.40
CA ARG A 10 22.58 2.46 -13.27
C ARG A 10 23.99 2.72 -13.80
N ILE A 11 24.33 3.95 -14.20
CA ILE A 11 25.69 4.32 -14.63
C ILE A 11 26.70 4.12 -13.50
N ILE A 12 26.36 4.49 -12.27
CA ILE A 12 27.25 4.33 -11.11
C ILE A 12 27.49 2.85 -10.79
N GLU A 13 26.46 2.02 -10.95
CA GLU A 13 26.55 0.56 -10.78
C GLU A 13 27.36 -0.10 -11.90
N GLU A 14 27.10 0.23 -13.17
CA GLU A 14 27.81 -0.32 -14.33
C GLU A 14 29.31 0.03 -14.35
N ASN A 15 29.69 1.19 -13.81
CA ASN A 15 31.09 1.64 -13.76
C ASN A 15 31.79 1.35 -12.41
N ASN A 16 31.16 0.60 -11.49
CA ASN A 16 31.68 0.33 -10.14
C ASN A 16 32.12 1.59 -9.37
N LEU A 17 31.47 2.73 -9.60
CA LEU A 17 31.82 4.03 -9.01
C LEU A 17 31.31 4.18 -7.56
N GLN A 18 30.65 3.15 -7.02
CA GLN A 18 30.12 3.13 -5.64
C GLN A 18 31.22 3.35 -4.60
N CYS A 19 32.41 2.81 -4.83
CA CYS A 19 33.56 2.98 -3.93
C CYS A 19 34.23 4.36 -4.06
N THR A 20 34.13 4.99 -5.24
CA THR A 20 34.74 6.30 -5.51
C THR A 20 33.92 7.43 -4.88
N PHE A 21 32.59 7.31 -4.86
CA PHE A 21 31.68 8.33 -4.34
C PHE A 21 30.59 7.74 -3.44
N PRO A 22 30.94 7.23 -2.24
CA PRO A 22 30.00 6.52 -1.36
C PRO A 22 28.82 7.41 -0.92
N ASN A 23 29.08 8.69 -0.63
CA ASN A 23 28.02 9.62 -0.23
C ASN A 23 27.02 9.90 -1.35
N VAL A 24 27.48 9.94 -2.61
CA VAL A 24 26.62 10.21 -3.78
C VAL A 24 25.72 9.01 -4.06
N GLU A 25 26.26 7.79 -3.93
CA GLU A 25 25.49 6.54 -4.04
C GLU A 25 24.36 6.49 -3.01
N VAL A 26 24.67 6.77 -1.74
CA VAL A 26 23.68 6.78 -0.65
C VAL A 26 22.58 7.80 -0.89
N VAL A 27 22.92 9.02 -1.30
CA VAL A 27 21.94 10.07 -1.59
C VAL A 27 21.04 9.67 -2.77
N LEU A 28 21.60 9.10 -3.83
CA LEU A 28 20.82 8.62 -4.98
C LEU A 28 19.88 7.48 -4.59
N ARG A 29 20.34 6.55 -3.75
CA ARG A 29 19.51 5.47 -3.23
C ARG A 29 18.33 6.02 -2.42
N ILE A 30 18.57 6.96 -1.51
CA ILE A 30 17.52 7.62 -0.73
C ILE A 30 16.54 8.34 -1.66
N TYR A 31 17.04 9.09 -2.64
CA TYR A 31 16.21 9.80 -3.60
C TYR A 31 15.27 8.85 -4.36
N LEU A 32 15.78 7.71 -4.83
CA LEU A 32 14.98 6.70 -5.52
C LEU A 32 13.90 6.10 -4.60
N VAL A 33 14.26 5.75 -3.36
CA VAL A 33 13.31 5.20 -2.38
C VAL A 33 12.22 6.21 -2.04
N VAL A 34 12.56 7.47 -1.82
CA VAL A 34 11.60 8.54 -1.54
C VAL A 34 10.61 8.72 -2.70
N MET A 35 11.11 8.70 -3.93
CA MET A 35 10.28 8.81 -5.13
C MET A 35 9.27 7.66 -5.26
N VAL A 36 9.72 6.41 -5.04
CA VAL A 36 8.84 5.23 -5.05
C VAL A 36 7.83 5.27 -3.90
N SER A 37 8.29 5.68 -2.71
CA SER A 37 7.46 5.79 -1.52
C SER A 37 6.38 6.86 -1.67
N ASN A 38 6.69 8.01 -2.28
CA ASN A 38 5.70 9.04 -2.59
C ASN A 38 4.59 8.50 -3.50
N CYS A 39 4.94 7.81 -4.59
CA CYS A 39 3.95 7.24 -5.49
C CYS A 39 3.06 6.19 -4.78
N SER A 40 3.66 5.33 -3.94
CA SER A 40 2.92 4.36 -3.13
C SER A 40 2.00 5.04 -2.10
N GLY A 41 2.48 6.11 -1.46
CA GLY A 41 1.71 6.95 -0.55
C GLY A 41 0.51 7.60 -1.23
N GLU A 42 0.72 8.26 -2.38
CA GLU A 42 -0.35 8.86 -3.19
C GLU A 42 -1.42 7.83 -3.57
N ARG A 43 -0.99 6.65 -4.04
CA ARG A 43 -1.91 5.53 -4.33
C ARG A 43 -2.72 5.13 -3.10
N SER A 44 -2.07 4.99 -1.95
CA SER A 44 -2.70 4.60 -0.68
C SER A 44 -3.70 5.65 -0.19
N PHE A 45 -3.34 6.93 -0.22
CA PHE A 45 -4.24 8.04 0.14
C PHE A 45 -5.41 8.19 -0.84
N SER A 46 -5.20 7.94 -2.13
CA SER A 46 -6.26 7.91 -3.13
C SER A 46 -7.31 6.83 -2.80
N LYS A 47 -6.87 5.61 -2.44
CA LYS A 47 -7.78 4.56 -1.95
C LYS A 47 -8.49 4.96 -0.67
N MET A 48 -7.77 5.52 0.30
CA MET A 48 -8.35 5.98 1.56
C MET A 48 -9.44 7.05 1.34
N LYS A 49 -9.24 7.96 0.39
CA LYS A 49 -10.23 8.98 0.00
C LYS A 49 -11.53 8.36 -0.55
N LEU A 50 -11.45 7.23 -1.26
CA LEU A 50 -12.63 6.50 -1.73
C LEU A 50 -13.37 5.80 -0.57
N ILE A 51 -12.62 5.23 0.38
CA ILE A 51 -13.17 4.54 1.55
C ILE A 51 -13.86 5.55 2.50
N LYS A 52 -13.18 6.65 2.80
CA LYS A 52 -13.67 7.76 3.63
C LYS A 52 -14.34 8.81 2.74
N ASN A 53 -15.57 8.51 2.31
CA ASN A 53 -16.37 9.48 1.57
C ASN A 53 -17.08 10.49 2.51
N ARG A 54 -17.56 11.60 1.94
CA ARG A 54 -18.24 12.69 2.69
C ARG A 54 -19.45 12.22 3.52
N LEU A 55 -20.10 11.13 3.11
CA LEU A 55 -21.29 10.59 3.80
C LEU A 55 -20.92 9.64 4.96
N ARG A 56 -19.67 9.17 5.03
CA ARG A 56 -19.18 8.19 6.01
C ARG A 56 -18.21 8.83 7.01
N THR A 57 -18.64 9.89 7.68
CA THR A 57 -17.80 10.64 8.63
C THR A 57 -17.72 10.01 10.02
N SER A 58 -18.66 9.13 10.40
CA SER A 58 -18.76 8.52 11.74
C SER A 58 -17.97 7.21 11.93
N MET A 59 -16.99 6.92 11.06
CA MET A 59 -16.24 5.66 11.16
C MET A 59 -15.07 5.75 12.13
N THR A 60 -14.87 4.72 12.96
CA THR A 60 -13.71 4.61 13.86
C THR A 60 -12.41 4.43 13.09
N GLN A 61 -11.30 4.92 13.67
CA GLN A 61 -9.97 4.81 13.07
C GLN A 61 -9.55 3.35 12.85
N SER A 62 -9.92 2.44 13.76
CA SER A 62 -9.64 1.00 13.62
C SER A 62 -10.32 0.39 12.39
N ARG A 63 -11.60 0.71 12.15
CA ARG A 63 -12.33 0.28 10.95
C ARG A 63 -11.74 0.90 9.68
N LEU A 64 -11.38 2.19 9.73
CA LEU A 64 -10.76 2.87 8.58
C LEU A 64 -9.44 2.21 8.18
N SER A 65 -8.57 1.97 9.16
CA SER A 65 -7.27 1.35 8.93
C SER A 65 -7.41 -0.07 8.35
N GLY A 66 -8.32 -0.88 8.90
CA GLY A 66 -8.61 -2.21 8.36
C GLY A 66 -9.11 -2.17 6.90
N LEU A 67 -10.07 -1.30 6.59
CA LEU A 67 -10.55 -1.16 5.21
C LEU A 67 -9.50 -0.62 4.25
N ALA A 68 -8.65 0.30 4.70
CA ALA A 68 -7.54 0.83 3.90
C ALA A 68 -6.54 -0.27 3.55
N LEU A 69 -6.15 -1.09 4.54
CA LEU A 69 -5.27 -2.23 4.34
C LEU A 69 -5.86 -3.22 3.33
N LEU A 70 -7.14 -3.58 3.50
CA LEU A 70 -7.83 -4.48 2.57
C LEU A 70 -7.91 -3.89 1.14
N SER A 71 -8.04 -2.57 1.01
CA SER A 71 -8.10 -1.95 -0.32
C SER A 71 -6.74 -1.84 -1.01
N ILE A 72 -5.66 -1.71 -0.23
CA ILE A 72 -4.28 -1.70 -0.75
C ILE A 72 -3.91 -3.11 -1.21
N GLU A 73 -4.17 -4.11 -0.36
CA GLU A 73 -3.89 -5.54 -0.61
C GLU A 73 -5.00 -6.26 -1.38
N SER A 74 -5.82 -5.51 -2.12
CA SER A 74 -7.00 -6.06 -2.82
C SER A 74 -6.64 -7.13 -3.85
N ASP A 75 -5.45 -7.07 -4.44
CA ASP A 75 -4.98 -8.06 -5.41
C ASP A 75 -4.63 -9.40 -4.73
N LEU A 76 -4.03 -9.35 -3.54
CA LEU A 76 -3.78 -10.54 -2.72
C LEU A 76 -5.10 -11.11 -2.18
N LEU A 77 -6.05 -10.27 -1.77
CA LEU A 77 -7.34 -10.73 -1.25
C LEU A 77 -8.16 -11.49 -2.30
N ARG A 78 -8.00 -11.19 -3.59
CA ARG A 78 -8.69 -11.91 -4.66
C ARG A 78 -8.27 -13.37 -4.79
N SER A 79 -7.08 -13.74 -4.32
CA SER A 79 -6.61 -15.14 -4.35
C SER A 79 -6.96 -15.93 -3.08
N LEU A 80 -7.51 -15.27 -2.05
CA LEU A 80 -7.87 -15.90 -0.78
C LEU A 80 -9.34 -16.38 -0.80
N ASP A 81 -9.60 -17.54 -0.20
CA ASP A 81 -10.95 -18.04 0.03
C ASP A 81 -11.55 -17.44 1.32
N PHE A 82 -12.68 -16.76 1.18
CA PHE A 82 -13.41 -16.14 2.30
C PHE A 82 -14.50 -17.03 2.89
N SER A 83 -14.73 -18.23 2.37
CA SER A 83 -15.85 -19.10 2.77
C SER A 83 -15.92 -19.33 4.28
N GLN A 84 -14.78 -19.65 4.91
CA GLN A 84 -14.71 -19.85 6.36
C GLN A 84 -14.92 -18.56 7.18
N VAL A 85 -14.48 -17.41 6.66
CA VAL A 85 -14.66 -16.12 7.32
C VAL A 85 -16.13 -15.71 7.27
N VAL A 86 -16.79 -15.93 6.14
CA VAL A 86 -18.22 -15.69 5.95
C VAL A 86 -19.04 -16.57 6.88
N GLU A 87 -18.73 -17.86 6.97
CA GLU A 87 -19.42 -18.80 7.86
C GLU A 87 -19.27 -18.41 9.33
N LYS A 88 -18.04 -18.11 9.78
CA LYS A 88 -17.80 -17.62 11.15
C LYS A 88 -18.52 -16.30 11.44
N PHE A 89 -18.53 -15.37 10.48
CA PHE A 89 -19.24 -14.10 10.62
C PHE A 89 -20.76 -14.32 10.72
N ALA A 90 -21.32 -15.19 9.88
CA ALA A 90 -22.73 -15.56 9.90
C ALA A 90 -23.13 -16.21 11.22
N ALA A 91 -22.32 -17.16 11.73
CA ALA A 91 -22.53 -17.78 13.04
C ALA A 91 -22.51 -16.75 14.19
N THR A 92 -21.60 -15.77 14.13
CA THR A 92 -21.46 -14.73 15.15
C THR A 92 -22.56 -13.66 15.08
N LYS A 93 -23.05 -13.34 13.87
CA LYS A 93 -24.09 -12.33 13.61
C LYS A 93 -25.52 -12.88 13.64
N SER A 94 -25.70 -14.19 13.79
CA SER A 94 -27.01 -14.82 13.87
C SER A 94 -27.76 -14.32 15.10
N ARG A 95 -28.53 -13.24 14.91
CA ARG A 95 -29.69 -12.95 15.74
C ARG A 95 -30.66 -14.08 15.47
N LYS A 96 -30.65 -15.11 16.32
CA LYS A 96 -31.67 -16.15 16.31
C LYS A 96 -33.02 -15.47 16.52
N VAL A 97 -33.75 -15.21 15.44
CA VAL A 97 -35.18 -14.92 15.53
C VAL A 97 -35.83 -16.27 15.81
N ILE A 98 -36.19 -16.49 17.06
CA ILE A 98 -37.03 -17.60 17.47
C ILE A 98 -38.44 -17.22 17.01
N ILE A 99 -38.99 -18.00 16.07
CA ILE A 99 -40.41 -17.96 15.69
C ILE A 99 -41.11 -19.06 16.49
#